data_AF-A0A9N6ZF40-F1
#
_entry.id   AF-A0A9N6ZF40-F1
#
_cell.length_a   1.000
_cell.length_b   1.000
_cell.length_c   1.000
_cell.angle_alpha   90.00
_cell.angle_beta   90.00
_cell.angle_gamma   90.00
#
_symmetry.space_group_name_H-M   'P 1'
#
loop_
_entity.id
_entity.type
_entity.pdbx_description
1 polymer ?
#
loop_
_entity_poly.entity_id
_entity_poly.type
_entity_poly.pdbx_seq_one_letter_code
_entity_poly.pdbx_strand_id
1 'polypeptide(L)'
;MAQGMCVYLMIRRKKVTIFTDAKETTNVSELKKIIHGITKVVPENQRLYRDDRIMEDSRCLADYGLISTTARAQRHAQQQQQFNRTVEALKWCTTNAPEQDKCEEMSMFVDSQLHQFGRVAMTIQCIRAFNKAECMQYLDKMEADITTLDPGNVFVGGRYHSLLPIMQEV
;
A
#
# COMPACT_ATOMS: atom_id res chain seq x y z
N MET A 1 21.45 -0.71 -17.58
CA MET A 1 21.99 -2.09 -17.66
C MET A 1 22.02 -2.62 -16.24
N ALA A 2 21.23 -3.57 -15.74
CA ALA A 2 20.29 -4.53 -16.29
C ALA A 2 18.96 -4.44 -15.52
N GLN A 3 17.82 -4.44 -16.23
CA GLN A 3 16.51 -4.62 -15.60
C GLN A 3 16.45 -6.08 -15.12
N GLY A 4 16.80 -6.33 -13.87
CA GLY A 4 16.56 -7.63 -13.25
C GLY A 4 15.05 -7.85 -13.20
N MET A 5 14.57 -8.90 -13.84
CA MET A 5 13.14 -9.10 -13.98
C MET A 5 12.55 -9.48 -12.60
N CYS A 6 11.64 -8.65 -12.09
CA CYS A 6 10.98 -8.91 -10.81
C CYS A 6 9.91 -10.00 -10.98
N VAL A 7 9.91 -10.94 -10.04
CA VAL A 7 8.89 -11.96 -9.87
C VAL A 7 8.03 -11.63 -8.67
N TYR A 8 6.74 -11.95 -8.77
CA TYR A 8 5.79 -11.75 -7.68
C TYR A 8 5.48 -13.07 -7.01
N LEU A 9 5.66 -13.11 -5.70
CA LEU A 9 5.51 -14.31 -4.90
C LEU A 9 4.30 -14.18 -3.98
N MET A 10 3.40 -15.14 -4.08
CA MET A 10 2.33 -15.36 -3.10
C MET A 10 2.71 -16.58 -2.25
N ILE A 11 3.11 -16.34 -1.01
CA ILE A 11 3.57 -17.39 -0.08
C ILE A 11 2.48 -17.64 0.94
N ARG A 12 1.88 -18.83 0.90
CA ARG A 12 0.82 -19.23 1.82
C ARG A 12 1.40 -20.04 2.98
N ARG A 13 1.18 -19.59 4.22
CA ARG A 13 1.60 -20.27 5.45
C ARG A 13 0.46 -20.31 6.46
N LYS A 14 -0.09 -21.49 6.74
CA LYS A 14 -1.23 -21.68 7.65
C LYS A 14 -2.40 -20.74 7.27
N LYS A 15 -2.69 -19.75 8.11
CA LYS A 15 -3.75 -18.74 7.92
C LYS A 15 -3.24 -17.40 7.34
N VAL A 16 -1.94 -17.31 7.01
CA VAL A 16 -1.30 -16.08 6.51
C VAL A 16 -0.92 -16.26 5.05
N THR A 17 -1.23 -15.26 4.23
CA THR A 17 -0.73 -15.14 2.85
C THR A 17 0.19 -13.93 2.78
N ILE A 18 1.41 -14.13 2.32
CA ILE A 18 2.44 -13.11 2.20
C ILE A 18 2.62 -12.79 0.72
N PHE A 19 2.58 -11.50 0.39
CA PHE A 19 2.86 -10.99 -0.93
C PHE A 19 4.20 -10.26 -0.90
N THR A 20 5.11 -10.64 -1.78
CA THR A 20 6.41 -9.99 -1.89
C THR A 20 6.90 -10.05 -3.33
N ASP A 21 7.56 -9.00 -3.77
CA ASP A 21 8.36 -9.00 -4.99
C ASP A 21 9.80 -9.44 -4.67
N ALA A 22 10.44 -10.11 -5.63
CA ALA A 22 11.85 -10.49 -5.56
C ALA A 22 12.42 -10.53 -6.98
N LYS A 23 13.74 -10.59 -7.13
CA LYS A 23 14.35 -10.84 -8.45
C LYS A 23 14.35 -12.35 -8.70
N GLU A 24 14.23 -12.77 -9.95
CA GLU A 24 14.37 -14.20 -10.29
C GLU A 24 15.75 -14.77 -9.89
N THR A 25 16.78 -13.91 -9.80
CA THR A 25 18.14 -14.24 -9.33
C THR A 25 18.30 -14.15 -7.80
N THR A 26 17.24 -13.86 -7.04
CA THR A 26 17.31 -13.83 -5.58
C THR A 26 17.49 -15.25 -5.04
N ASN A 27 18.40 -15.43 -4.08
CA ASN A 27 18.57 -16.72 -3.42
C ASN A 27 17.44 -17.00 -2.42
N VAL A 28 17.15 -18.28 -2.19
CA VAL A 28 16.15 -18.72 -1.22
C VAL A 28 16.48 -18.26 0.20
N SER A 29 17.76 -18.19 0.56
CA SER A 29 18.23 -17.63 1.84
C SER A 29 17.80 -16.17 2.05
N GLU A 30 17.86 -15.33 1.02
CA GLU A 30 17.39 -13.95 1.08
C GLU A 30 15.87 -13.88 1.17
N LEU A 31 15.15 -14.74 0.43
CA LEU A 31 13.69 -14.83 0.55
C LEU A 31 13.26 -15.21 1.98
N LYS A 32 13.96 -16.15 2.62
CA LYS A 32 13.70 -16.53 4.03
C LYS A 32 13.91 -15.38 5.00
N LYS A 33 14.88 -14.48 4.76
CA LYS A 33 15.08 -13.26 5.57
C LYS A 33 13.89 -12.30 5.45
N ILE A 34 13.34 -12.13 4.25
CA ILE A 34 12.13 -11.33 4.03
C ILE A 34 10.95 -11.94 4.81
N ILE A 35 10.75 -13.25 4.67
CA ILE A 35 9.69 -13.98 5.39
C ILE A 35 9.91 -13.93 6.91
N HIS A 36 11.15 -13.92 7.39
CA HIS A 36 11.47 -13.76 8.81
C HIS A 36 10.97 -12.43 9.36
N GLY A 37 11.13 -11.34 8.59
CA GLY A 37 10.63 -10.01 8.98
C GLY A 37 9.13 -10.00 9.30
N ILE A 38 8.34 -10.75 8.53
CA ILE A 38 6.87 -10.81 8.63
C ILE A 38 6.43 -11.88 9.63
N THR A 39 6.97 -13.09 9.52
CA THR A 39 6.51 -14.25 10.28
C THR A 39 7.17 -14.42 11.64
N LYS A 40 8.28 -13.69 11.88
CA LYS A 40 9.15 -13.80 13.06
C LYS A 40 9.74 -15.20 13.29
N VAL A 41 9.69 -16.08 12.30
CA VAL A 41 10.37 -17.39 12.36
C VAL A 41 11.77 -17.23 11.80
N VAL A 42 12.79 -17.70 12.52
CA VAL A 42 14.19 -17.63 12.06
C VAL A 42 14.37 -18.39 10.73
N PRO A 43 15.17 -17.89 9.76
CA PRO A 43 15.36 -18.48 8.43
C PRO A 43 15.69 -19.98 8.44
N GLU A 44 16.49 -20.44 9.40
CA GLU A 44 16.93 -21.82 9.57
C GLU A 44 15.76 -22.77 9.85
N ASN A 45 14.71 -22.25 10.50
CA ASN A 45 13.49 -22.98 10.83
C ASN A 45 12.39 -22.84 9.77
N GLN A 46 12.66 -22.10 8.68
CA GLN A 46 11.74 -21.99 7.57
C GLN A 46 12.03 -23.05 6.51
N ARG A 47 10.98 -23.76 6.08
CA ARG A 47 11.02 -24.68 4.93
C ARG A 47 10.06 -24.17 3.88
N LEU A 48 10.59 -23.81 2.72
CA LEU A 48 9.82 -23.34 1.57
C LEU A 48 9.67 -24.50 0.58
N TYR A 49 8.46 -24.65 0.06
CA TYR A 49 8.10 -25.70 -0.88
C TYR A 49 7.50 -25.06 -2.13
N ARG A 50 7.86 -25.61 -3.29
CA ARG A 50 7.19 -25.34 -4.56
C ARG A 50 6.96 -26.66 -5.29
N ASP A 51 5.72 -26.93 -5.70
CA ASP A 51 5.34 -28.15 -6.41
C ASP A 51 5.88 -29.41 -5.70
N ASP A 52 5.69 -29.46 -4.37
CA ASP A 52 6.19 -30.48 -3.43
C ASP A 52 7.72 -30.64 -3.32
N ARG A 53 8.49 -29.81 -4.02
CA ARG A 53 9.95 -29.76 -3.93
C ARG A 53 10.41 -28.75 -2.86
N ILE A 54 11.32 -29.19 -1.99
CA ILE A 54 11.97 -28.32 -1.00
C ILE A 54 12.95 -27.37 -1.71
N MET A 55 12.92 -26.10 -1.30
CA MET A 55 13.85 -25.08 -1.78
C MET A 55 15.15 -25.06 -0.95
N GLU A 56 16.29 -25.01 -1.62
CA GLU A 56 17.65 -25.00 -1.08
C GLU A 56 18.17 -23.55 -1.00
N ASP A 57 18.83 -23.21 0.10
CA ASP A 57 19.25 -21.82 0.41
C ASP A 57 20.28 -21.22 -0.55
N SER A 58 21.03 -22.08 -1.24
CA SER A 58 22.06 -21.74 -2.22
C SER A 58 21.51 -21.51 -3.64
N ARG A 59 20.24 -21.84 -3.90
CA ARG A 59 19.63 -21.74 -5.23
C ARG A 59 18.82 -20.46 -5.39
N CYS A 60 18.68 -20.05 -6.65
CA CYS A 60 17.86 -18.90 -7.02
C CYS A 60 16.39 -19.29 -7.18
N LEU A 61 15.49 -18.30 -7.11
CA LEU A 61 14.08 -18.50 -7.42
C LEU A 61 13.85 -19.04 -8.84
N ALA A 62 14.66 -18.60 -9.81
CA ALA A 62 14.63 -19.07 -11.19
C ALA A 62 14.83 -20.59 -11.32
N ASP A 63 15.65 -21.22 -10.48
CA ASP A 63 15.91 -22.67 -10.50
C ASP A 63 14.67 -23.50 -10.15
N TYR A 64 13.73 -22.87 -9.46
CA TYR A 64 12.42 -23.45 -9.14
C TYR A 64 11.36 -23.05 -10.16
N GLY A 65 11.73 -22.41 -11.28
CA GLY A 65 10.82 -21.92 -12.30
C GLY A 65 10.04 -20.67 -11.88
N LEU A 66 10.52 -19.91 -10.87
CA LEU A 66 9.96 -18.60 -10.48
C LEU A 66 10.71 -17.56 -11.31
N ILE A 67 10.32 -17.47 -12.58
CA ILE A 67 10.90 -16.54 -13.56
C ILE A 67 9.85 -15.54 -13.97
N SER A 68 10.28 -14.42 -14.54
CA SER A 68 9.41 -13.31 -14.92
C SER A 68 8.20 -13.67 -15.81
N THR A 69 8.31 -14.73 -16.60
CA THR A 69 7.26 -15.22 -17.49
C THR A 69 6.19 -16.03 -16.75
N THR A 70 6.57 -16.79 -15.72
CA THR A 70 5.69 -17.72 -14.99
C THR A 70 5.15 -17.13 -13.69
N ALA A 71 5.98 -16.37 -12.98
CA ALA A 71 5.67 -15.69 -11.72
C ALA A 71 5.43 -14.20 -11.95
N ARG A 72 4.76 -13.87 -13.05
CA ARG A 72 4.33 -12.51 -13.34
C ARG A 72 3.22 -12.15 -12.35
N ALA A 73 3.32 -10.99 -11.71
CA ALA A 73 2.15 -10.44 -11.03
C ALA A 73 1.01 -10.41 -12.05
N GLN A 74 -0.11 -11.11 -11.78
CA GLN A 74 -1.37 -10.74 -12.41
C GLN A 74 -1.56 -9.28 -12.04
N ARG A 75 -1.35 -8.39 -13.01
CA ARG A 75 -1.59 -6.97 -12.81
C ARG A 75 -3.11 -6.83 -12.64
N HIS A 76 -3.59 -6.94 -11.40
CA HIS A 76 -4.84 -6.27 -11.02
C HIS A 76 -4.70 -4.73 -11.19
N ALA A 77 -3.49 -4.24 -11.51
CA ALA A 77 -3.20 -2.88 -11.98
C ALA A 77 -2.86 -2.80 -13.49
N GLN A 78 -3.48 -3.62 -14.35
CA GLN A 78 -3.37 -3.48 -15.82
C GLN A 78 -4.55 -2.72 -16.44
N GLN A 79 -5.27 -1.91 -15.65
CA GLN A 79 -5.92 -0.72 -16.21
C GLN A 79 -4.88 0.40 -16.41
N GLN A 80 -3.86 0.13 -17.22
CA GLN A 80 -3.10 1.16 -17.93
C GLN A 80 -3.52 1.12 -19.40
N GLN A 81 -4.81 1.27 -19.67
CA GLN A 81 -5.33 1.69 -20.95
C GLN A 81 -6.45 2.68 -20.68
N GLN A 82 -6.21 3.93 -21.08
CA GLN A 82 -6.90 5.17 -20.69
C GLN A 82 -6.54 5.69 -19.30
N PHE A 83 -5.33 6.26 -19.16
CA PHE A 83 -5.25 7.50 -18.38
C PHE A 83 -5.96 8.58 -19.21
N ASN A 84 -7.29 8.49 -19.28
CA ASN A 84 -8.07 9.72 -19.22
C ASN A 84 -7.52 10.44 -18.00
N ARG A 85 -7.29 11.75 -18.05
CA ARG A 85 -6.98 12.53 -16.84
C ARG A 85 -8.14 12.34 -15.86
N THR A 86 -8.12 11.25 -15.08
CA THR A 86 -8.91 11.10 -13.90
C THR A 86 -8.18 11.99 -12.92
N VAL A 87 -8.66 13.22 -12.80
CA VAL A 87 -8.35 14.03 -11.64
C VAL A 87 -8.78 13.19 -10.45
N GLU A 88 -7.82 12.55 -9.78
CA GLU A 88 -8.10 11.78 -8.58
C GLU A 88 -8.42 12.81 -7.49
N ALA A 89 -9.69 12.85 -7.12
CA ALA A 89 -10.17 13.74 -6.08
C ALA A 89 -9.85 13.11 -4.71
N LEU A 90 -8.94 13.73 -3.97
CA LEU A 90 -8.60 13.37 -2.60
C LEU A 90 -9.73 13.83 -1.67
N LYS A 91 -10.41 12.88 -1.03
CA LYS A 91 -11.48 13.18 -0.07
C LYS A 91 -10.91 13.38 1.33
N TRP A 92 -10.87 14.63 1.77
CA TRP A 92 -10.46 15.03 3.11
C TRP A 92 -11.67 15.09 4.04
N CYS A 93 -11.66 14.26 5.08
CA CYS A 93 -12.72 14.23 6.08
C CYS A 93 -12.42 15.16 7.27
N THR A 94 -13.34 16.07 7.53
CA THR A 94 -13.34 17.06 8.62
C THR A 94 -14.42 16.72 9.66
N THR A 95 -14.39 17.37 10.82
CA THR A 95 -15.34 17.06 11.92
C THR A 95 -16.13 18.25 12.43
N ASN A 96 -15.68 19.48 12.16
CA ASN A 96 -16.35 20.70 12.60
C ASN A 96 -16.42 21.72 11.45
N ALA A 97 -17.30 22.71 11.58
CA ALA A 97 -17.50 23.72 10.54
C ALA A 97 -16.21 24.53 10.25
N PRO A 98 -15.44 25.00 11.26
CA PRO A 98 -14.17 25.68 10.99
C PRO A 98 -13.14 24.84 10.20
N GLU A 99 -13.05 23.54 10.46
CA GLU A 99 -12.20 22.62 9.66
C GLU A 99 -12.71 22.47 8.23
N GLN A 100 -14.03 22.37 8.05
CA GLN A 100 -14.66 22.26 6.73
C GLN A 100 -14.40 23.52 5.90
N ASP A 101 -14.62 24.71 6.46
CA ASP A 101 -14.41 25.98 5.76
C ASP A 101 -12.95 26.14 5.31
N LYS A 102 -11.99 25.79 6.20
CA LYS A 102 -10.55 25.80 5.87
C LYS A 102 -10.19 24.79 4.78
N CYS A 103 -10.80 23.60 4.81
CA CYS A 103 -10.58 22.58 3.79
C CYS A 103 -11.09 23.06 2.43
N GLU A 104 -12.27 23.70 2.38
CA GLU A 104 -12.85 24.23 1.15
C GLU A 104 -12.01 25.36 0.55
N GLU A 105 -11.53 26.28 1.39
CA GLU A 105 -10.59 27.34 0.96
C GLU A 105 -9.28 26.75 0.41
N MET A 106 -8.71 25.77 1.12
CA MET A 106 -7.51 25.06 0.67
C MET A 106 -7.76 24.31 -0.65
N SER A 107 -8.92 23.66 -0.80
CA SER A 107 -9.31 22.96 -2.02
C SER A 107 -9.34 23.89 -3.23
N MET A 108 -9.98 25.07 -3.08
CA MET A 108 -10.03 26.08 -4.13
C MET A 108 -8.63 26.57 -4.53
N PHE A 109 -7.74 26.77 -3.54
CA PHE A 109 -6.37 27.16 -3.83
C PHE A 109 -5.61 26.08 -4.60
N VAL A 110 -5.68 24.82 -4.14
CA VAL A 110 -5.01 23.68 -4.80
C VAL A 110 -5.51 23.50 -6.23
N ASP A 111 -6.82 23.63 -6.47
CA ASP A 111 -7.43 23.58 -7.80
C ASP A 111 -6.92 24.71 -8.72
N SER A 112 -6.81 25.94 -8.20
CA SER A 112 -6.25 27.06 -8.98
C SER A 112 -4.79 26.87 -9.39
N GLN A 113 -4.03 26.07 -8.62
CA GLN A 113 -2.59 25.84 -8.82
C GLN A 113 -2.29 24.53 -9.56
N LEU A 114 -3.29 23.86 -10.15
CA LEU A 114 -3.13 22.58 -10.86
C LEU A 114 -1.99 22.57 -11.89
N HIS A 115 -1.70 23.70 -12.54
CA HIS A 115 -0.62 23.83 -13.53
C HIS A 115 0.79 23.82 -12.90
N GLN A 116 0.93 24.18 -11.61
CA GLN A 116 2.21 24.16 -10.91
C GLN A 116 2.61 22.75 -10.45
N PHE A 117 1.64 21.85 -10.23
CA PHE A 117 1.89 20.50 -9.72
C PHE A 117 2.25 19.46 -10.81
N GLY A 118 2.38 19.87 -12.07
CA GLY A 118 2.91 19.04 -13.15
C GLY A 118 1.99 17.87 -13.55
N ARG A 119 2.54 16.64 -13.64
CA ARG A 119 1.85 15.44 -14.16
C ARG A 119 0.76 14.86 -13.25
N VAL A 120 0.61 15.37 -12.02
CA VAL A 120 -0.37 14.89 -11.04
C VAL A 120 -1.36 16.01 -10.78
N ALA A 121 -2.50 15.96 -11.46
CA ALA A 121 -3.65 16.82 -11.18
C ALA A 121 -4.49 16.14 -10.08
N MET A 122 -4.45 16.69 -8.88
CA MET A 122 -5.25 16.25 -7.74
C MET A 122 -6.18 17.38 -7.31
N THR A 123 -7.46 17.08 -7.11
CA THR A 123 -8.41 18.00 -6.48
C THR A 123 -8.70 17.52 -5.07
N ILE A 124 -9.08 18.45 -4.19
CA ILE A 124 -9.45 18.10 -2.81
C ILE A 124 -10.97 18.20 -2.69
N GLN A 125 -11.62 17.16 -2.18
CA GLN A 125 -13.04 17.17 -1.83
C GLN A 125 -13.17 17.11 -0.31
N CYS A 126 -13.89 18.06 0.26
CA CYS A 126 -14.05 18.16 1.71
C CYS A 126 -15.37 17.51 2.12
N ILE A 127 -15.32 16.48 2.95
CA ILE A 127 -16.51 15.86 3.53
C ILE A 127 -16.52 16.11 5.04
N ARG A 128 -17.69 16.41 5.60
CA ARG A 128 -17.83 16.66 7.04
C ARG A 128 -18.53 15.50 7.73
N ALA A 129 -17.84 14.86 8.65
CA ALA A 129 -18.41 13.92 9.60
C ALA A 129 -18.88 14.64 10.87
N PHE A 130 -19.74 14.00 11.65
CA PHE A 130 -20.22 14.44 12.94
C PHE A 130 -19.12 14.38 14.02
N ASN A 131 -18.21 13.41 13.94
CA ASN A 131 -17.08 13.28 14.85
C ASN A 131 -15.93 12.45 14.23
N LYS A 132 -14.79 12.37 14.93
CA LYS A 132 -13.60 11.63 14.45
C LYS A 132 -13.86 10.13 14.28
N ALA A 133 -14.72 9.53 15.10
CA ALA A 133 -15.04 8.10 14.98
C ALA A 133 -15.83 7.80 13.69
N GLU A 134 -16.80 8.64 13.33
CA GLU A 134 -17.51 8.53 12.05
C GLU A 134 -16.57 8.80 10.87
N CYS A 135 -15.67 9.77 11.01
CA CYS A 135 -14.64 10.05 10.01
C CYS A 135 -13.72 8.84 9.76
N MET A 136 -13.33 8.13 10.82
CA MET A 136 -12.58 6.87 10.70
C MET A 136 -13.41 5.74 10.07
N GLN A 137 -14.72 5.69 10.29
CA GLN A 137 -15.60 4.76 9.58
C GLN A 137 -15.72 5.08 8.08
N TYR A 138 -15.72 6.36 7.70
CA TYR A 138 -15.69 6.76 6.29
C TYR A 138 -14.39 6.32 5.61
N LEU A 139 -13.26 6.34 6.33
CA LEU A 139 -11.99 5.80 5.82
C LEU A 139 -12.06 4.28 5.62
N ASP A 140 -12.62 3.53 6.58
CA ASP A 140 -12.81 2.07 6.43
C ASP A 140 -13.67 1.71 5.21
N LYS A 141 -14.69 2.53 4.92
CA LYS A 141 -15.64 2.34 3.81
C LYS A 141 -15.13 2.89 2.48
N MET A 142 -13.95 3.50 2.43
CA MET A 142 -13.44 4.22 1.26
C MET A 142 -14.36 5.38 0.80
N GLU A 143 -15.10 5.96 1.73
CA GLU A 143 -15.90 7.18 1.53
C GLU A 143 -15.06 8.45 1.75
N ALA A 144 -13.98 8.35 2.54
CA ALA A 144 -12.92 9.34 2.72
C ALA A 144 -11.55 8.72 2.39
N ASP A 145 -10.56 9.57 2.10
CA ASP A 145 -9.17 9.13 1.87
C ASP A 145 -8.23 9.52 3.01
N ILE A 146 -8.42 10.71 3.60
CA ILE A 146 -7.58 11.21 4.70
C ILE A 146 -8.39 11.97 5.76
N THR A 147 -7.82 12.07 6.96
CA THR A 147 -8.28 12.98 8.01
C THR A 147 -7.12 13.38 8.92
N THR A 148 -7.31 14.43 9.72
CA THR A 148 -6.40 14.84 10.79
C THR A 148 -6.79 14.18 12.10
N LEU A 149 -5.83 13.59 12.81
CA LEU A 149 -6.05 12.92 14.10
C LEU A 149 -5.08 13.45 15.15
N ASP A 150 -5.61 13.76 16.34
CA ASP A 150 -4.80 14.02 17.53
C ASP A 150 -4.06 12.77 17.99
N PRO A 151 -2.98 12.89 18.79
CA PRO A 151 -2.18 11.74 19.23
C PRO A 151 -2.98 10.59 19.86
N GLY A 152 -4.03 10.91 20.63
CA GLY A 152 -4.92 9.90 21.20
C GLY A 152 -5.74 9.13 20.15
N ASN A 153 -6.20 9.84 19.11
CA ASN A 153 -6.96 9.24 18.02
C ASN A 153 -6.09 8.50 17.01
N VAL A 154 -4.81 8.85 16.86
CA VAL A 154 -3.86 8.09 16.02
C VAL A 154 -3.72 6.64 16.49
N PHE A 155 -3.63 6.42 17.81
CA PHE A 155 -3.59 5.06 18.38
C PHE A 155 -4.87 4.28 18.02
N VAL A 156 -6.04 4.90 18.19
CA VAL A 156 -7.34 4.29 17.87
C VAL A 156 -7.43 3.97 16.37
N GLY A 157 -7.06 4.91 15.52
CA GLY A 157 -7.05 4.76 14.07
C GLY A 157 -6.17 3.60 13.61
N GLY A 158 -4.94 3.49 14.12
CA GLY A 158 -4.05 2.37 13.78
C GLY A 158 -4.54 1.03 14.33
N ARG A 159 -5.08 1.01 15.55
CA ARG A 159 -5.46 -0.23 16.26
C ARG A 159 -6.78 -0.84 15.76
N TYR A 160 -7.75 -0.01 15.40
CA TYR A 160 -9.13 -0.43 15.11
C TYR A 160 -9.57 -0.16 13.67
N HIS A 161 -8.94 0.78 12.98
CA HIS A 161 -9.29 1.19 11.61
C HIS A 161 -8.15 0.94 10.60
N SER A 162 -7.07 0.28 11.04
CA SER A 162 -5.88 -0.02 10.22
C SER A 162 -5.28 1.22 9.50
N LEU A 163 -5.47 2.42 10.08
CA LEU A 163 -4.99 3.66 9.50
C LEU A 163 -3.48 3.80 9.69
N LEU A 164 -2.81 4.37 8.67
CA LEU A 164 -1.38 4.63 8.70
C LEU A 164 -1.15 6.16 8.78
N PRO A 165 -0.43 6.66 9.78
CA PRO A 165 -0.05 8.08 9.82
C PRO A 165 1.02 8.35 8.74
N ILE A 166 0.75 9.34 7.87
CA ILE A 166 1.64 9.70 6.75
C ILE A 166 2.38 11.04 6.95
N MET A 167 1.84 11.93 7.78
CA MET A 167 2.36 13.28 8.04
C MET A 167 2.12 13.67 9.51
N GLN A 168 2.92 14.60 10.02
CA GLN A 168 2.81 15.13 11.38
C GLN A 168 3.06 16.66 11.36
N GLU A 169 2.31 17.39 12.19
CA GLU A 169 2.54 18.82 12.46
C GLU A 169 3.74 19.00 13.41
N VAL A 170 4.62 19.98 13.13
CA VAL A 170 5.83 20.30 13.89
C VAL A 170 5.80 21.71 14.44
#